data_AF-A0A9N9L5G3-F1
#
_entry.id   AF-A0A9N9L5G3-F1
#
_cell.length_a   1.000
_cell.length_b   1.000
_cell.length_c   1.000
_cell.angle_alpha   90.00
_cell.angle_beta   90.00
_cell.angle_gamma   90.00
#
_symmetry.space_group_name_H-M   'P 1'
#
loop_
_entity.id
_entity.type
_entity.pdbx_description
1 polymer ?
#
loop_
_entity_poly.entity_id
_entity_poly.type
_entity_poly.pdbx_seq_one_letter_code
_entity_poly.pdbx_strand_id
1 'polypeptide(L)'
;MPSFINNIVTLALASLVLVSNVAGDKLIFRNRSDQVRWIDFTPNTDGTNGIGDVRVEPRQDVEFSMDGYGPEWDRGRGWRGNFRAHRDGAPREYDHIVWGEVCFHCDSQHPEFNTFDVSVVRDPNTQEGIHWMYPRGDPGAGLSGCDHFPCSTCYVNSGDNWQTKTTTSNDIYVEIRNS
;
A
#
# COMPACT_ATOMS: atom_id res chain seq x y z
N MET A 1 48.72 -30.68 27.82
CA MET A 1 47.26 -30.78 27.65
C MET A 1 46.59 -29.85 28.65
N PRO A 2 45.48 -29.17 28.29
CA PRO A 2 45.05 -28.83 26.92
C PRO A 2 46.00 -27.71 26.39
N SER A 3 45.67 -26.68 25.61
CA SER A 3 44.55 -26.42 24.68
C SER A 3 45.05 -25.57 23.50
N PHE A 4 44.27 -25.49 22.41
CA PHE A 4 44.40 -24.44 21.38
C PHE A 4 43.01 -23.84 21.12
N ILE A 5 42.88 -22.53 21.24
CA ILE A 5 41.63 -21.81 20.92
C ILE A 5 41.68 -21.42 19.43
N ASN A 6 40.91 -22.12 18.60
CA ASN A 6 40.71 -21.73 17.21
C ASN A 6 39.70 -20.58 17.14
N ASN A 7 40.19 -19.35 16.92
CA ASN A 7 39.34 -18.22 16.57
C ASN A 7 38.88 -18.34 15.11
N ILE A 8 37.67 -18.88 14.90
CA ILE A 8 37.01 -18.82 13.58
C ILE A 8 36.48 -17.40 13.39
N VAL A 9 37.14 -16.63 12.52
CA VAL A 9 36.63 -15.35 12.04
C VAL A 9 35.60 -15.62 10.93
N THR A 10 34.32 -15.56 11.28
CA THR A 10 33.23 -15.69 10.29
C THR A 10 33.17 -14.43 9.43
N LEU A 11 33.67 -14.52 8.20
CA LEU A 11 33.54 -13.45 7.21
C LEU A 11 32.08 -13.42 6.71
N ALA A 12 31.29 -12.46 7.17
CA ALA A 12 29.96 -12.22 6.64
C ALA A 12 30.08 -11.62 5.23
N LEU A 13 29.80 -12.42 4.18
CA LEU A 13 29.61 -11.88 2.83
C LEU A 13 28.32 -11.04 2.83
N ALA A 14 28.48 -9.72 2.79
CA ALA A 14 27.38 -8.82 2.49
C ALA A 14 27.00 -8.98 1.01
N SER A 15 25.91 -9.70 0.74
CA SER A 15 25.31 -9.82 -0.59
C SER A 15 24.85 -8.44 -1.06
N LEU A 16 25.61 -7.81 -1.96
CA LEU A 16 25.19 -6.56 -2.58
C LEU A 16 24.09 -6.86 -3.61
N VAL A 17 22.83 -6.86 -3.17
CA VAL A 17 21.68 -6.99 -4.06
C VAL A 17 21.61 -5.74 -4.92
N LEU A 18 21.95 -5.87 -6.20
CA LEU A 18 21.67 -4.87 -7.21
C LEU A 18 20.16 -4.82 -7.43
N VAL A 19 19.49 -3.94 -6.70
CA VAL A 19 18.08 -3.60 -6.96
C VAL A 19 18.04 -2.89 -8.31
N SER A 20 17.56 -3.60 -9.33
CA SER A 20 17.27 -3.00 -10.63
C SER A 20 16.16 -1.96 -10.47
N ASN A 21 16.48 -0.69 -10.67
CA ASN A 21 15.48 0.37 -10.82
C ASN A 21 14.76 0.22 -12.17
N VAL A 22 13.92 -0.81 -12.28
CA VAL A 22 12.75 -0.73 -13.17
C VAL A 22 11.81 0.28 -12.53
N ALA A 23 11.21 1.17 -13.33
CA ALA A 23 10.26 2.18 -12.86
C ALA A 23 8.88 1.55 -12.62
N GLY A 24 8.85 0.55 -11.73
CA GLY A 24 7.64 -0.18 -11.35
C GLY A 24 6.68 0.66 -10.51
N ASP A 25 5.42 0.24 -10.50
CA ASP A 25 4.39 0.78 -9.63
C ASP A 25 4.69 0.50 -8.16
N LYS A 26 4.44 1.47 -7.28
CA LYS A 26 4.74 1.35 -5.85
C LYS A 26 3.65 1.92 -4.96
N LEU A 27 3.42 1.20 -3.87
CA LEU A 27 2.74 1.72 -2.68
C LEU A 27 3.78 1.97 -1.59
N ILE A 28 3.83 3.21 -1.09
CA ILE A 28 4.76 3.64 -0.06
C ILE A 28 3.98 3.79 1.24
N PHE A 29 3.93 2.71 2.02
CA PHE A 29 3.19 2.66 3.28
C PHE A 29 3.94 3.40 4.37
N ARG A 30 3.32 4.46 4.90
CA ARG A 30 3.87 5.35 5.91
C ARG A 30 3.13 5.13 7.22
N ASN A 31 3.65 4.25 8.08
CA ASN A 31 3.06 4.06 9.39
C ASN A 31 3.41 5.26 10.27
N ARG A 32 2.37 5.99 10.69
CA ARG A 32 2.45 7.14 11.60
C ARG A 32 1.85 6.83 12.97
N SER A 33 1.39 5.59 13.20
CA SER A 33 1.04 5.09 14.53
C SER A 33 2.27 4.64 15.32
N ASP A 34 2.06 4.34 16.59
CA ASP A 34 2.99 3.69 17.53
C ASP A 34 2.86 2.16 17.55
N GLN A 35 2.00 1.59 16.71
CA GLN A 35 1.71 0.16 16.63
C GLN A 35 2.18 -0.44 15.30
N VAL A 36 2.42 -1.75 15.28
CA VAL A 36 2.64 -2.50 14.05
C VAL A 36 1.36 -2.45 13.20
N ARG A 37 1.52 -2.29 11.89
CA ARG A 37 0.42 -2.36 10.91
C ARG A 37 0.74 -3.42 9.86
N TRP A 38 -0.21 -4.31 9.62
CA TRP A 38 -0.19 -5.26 8.52
C TRP A 38 -1.08 -4.73 7.40
N ILE A 39 -0.62 -4.85 6.16
CA ILE A 39 -1.39 -4.48 4.97
C ILE A 39 -1.86 -5.75 4.28
N ASP A 40 -3.16 -5.99 4.29
CA ASP A 40 -3.80 -7.05 3.48
C ASP A 40 -4.33 -6.50 2.17
N PHE A 41 -4.22 -7.29 1.11
CA PHE A 41 -4.63 -6.94 -0.24
C PHE A 41 -5.80 -7.82 -0.70
N THR A 42 -6.80 -7.20 -1.31
CA THR A 42 -7.97 -7.82 -1.93
C THR A 42 -8.03 -7.37 -3.40
N PRO A 43 -7.59 -8.18 -4.37
CA PRO A 43 -7.73 -7.83 -5.78
C PRO A 43 -9.22 -7.70 -6.14
N ASN A 44 -9.56 -6.74 -7.02
CA ASN A 44 -10.94 -6.56 -7.50
C ASN A 44 -11.16 -7.10 -8.93
N THR A 45 -10.17 -7.83 -9.47
CA THR A 45 -10.16 -8.37 -10.83
C THR A 45 -9.79 -9.85 -10.81
N ASP A 46 -10.59 -10.69 -11.47
CA ASP A 46 -10.38 -12.14 -11.54
C ASP A 46 -9.04 -12.50 -12.21
N GLY A 47 -8.44 -13.61 -11.76
CA GLY A 47 -7.14 -14.09 -12.26
C GLY A 47 -5.94 -13.25 -11.80
N THR A 48 -6.13 -12.25 -10.93
CA THR A 48 -5.02 -11.51 -10.30
C THR A 48 -4.32 -12.39 -9.28
N ASN A 49 -2.98 -12.39 -9.27
CA ASN A 49 -2.21 -13.10 -8.25
C ASN A 49 -2.37 -12.46 -6.85
N GLY A 50 -2.45 -13.30 -5.82
CA GLY A 50 -2.52 -12.86 -4.44
C GLY A 50 -1.22 -12.18 -4.00
N ILE A 51 -1.34 -11.00 -3.39
CA ILE A 51 -0.26 -10.33 -2.66
C ILE A 51 -0.30 -10.83 -1.22
N GLY A 52 0.86 -11.22 -0.67
CA GLY A 52 0.99 -11.58 0.74
C GLY A 52 1.02 -10.33 1.63
N ASP A 53 0.62 -10.46 2.91
CA ASP A 53 0.51 -9.29 3.78
C ASP A 53 1.86 -8.56 3.96
N VAL A 54 1.85 -7.23 3.91
CA VAL A 54 3.03 -6.38 4.11
C VAL A 54 3.06 -5.87 5.55
N ARG A 55 4.16 -6.12 6.28
CA ARG A 55 4.33 -5.63 7.65
C ARG A 55 5.03 -4.27 7.66
N VAL A 56 4.44 -3.30 8.36
CA VAL A 56 4.95 -1.93 8.51
C VAL A 56 5.12 -1.62 9.99
N GLU A 57 6.37 -1.47 10.43
CA GLU A 57 6.72 -1.17 11.82
C GLU A 57 6.20 0.20 12.29
N PRO A 58 6.04 0.42 13.61
CA PRO A 58 5.75 1.73 14.18
C PRO A 58 6.70 2.82 13.63
N ARG A 59 6.13 3.95 13.21
CA ARG A 59 6.89 5.13 12.74
C ARG A 59 7.85 4.87 11.55
N GLN A 60 7.65 3.82 10.76
CA GLN A 60 8.46 3.52 9.57
C GLN A 60 7.71 3.73 8.25
N ASP A 61 8.50 3.87 7.18
CA ASP A 61 8.04 3.88 5.79
C ASP A 61 8.52 2.59 5.11
N VAL A 62 7.64 1.92 4.35
CA VAL A 62 7.95 0.74 3.53
C VAL A 62 7.57 1.02 2.08
N GLU A 63 8.54 1.03 1.17
CA GLU A 63 8.27 0.99 -0.28
C GLU A 63 7.96 -0.46 -0.68
N PHE A 64 6.73 -0.72 -1.15
CA PHE A 64 6.32 -2.00 -1.70
C PHE A 64 6.16 -1.88 -3.22
N SER A 65 6.92 -2.67 -3.98
CA SER A 65 6.76 -2.74 -5.44
C SER A 65 5.60 -3.66 -5.80
N MET A 66 4.77 -3.19 -6.73
CA MET A 66 3.69 -3.93 -7.36
C MET A 66 4.16 -4.70 -8.62
N ASP A 67 5.46 -4.66 -8.96
CA ASP A 67 6.02 -5.36 -10.12
C ASP A 67 5.73 -6.87 -10.09
N GLY A 68 5.20 -7.39 -11.20
CA GLY A 68 4.83 -8.80 -11.31
C GLY A 68 3.52 -9.17 -10.59
N TYR A 69 2.81 -8.19 -10.02
CA TYR A 69 1.43 -8.33 -9.59
C TYR A 69 0.46 -7.73 -10.62
N GLY A 70 -0.65 -8.41 -10.85
CA GLY A 70 -1.62 -8.05 -11.87
C GLY A 70 -2.43 -9.25 -12.35
N PRO A 71 -3.38 -9.03 -13.27
CA PRO A 71 -4.13 -10.12 -13.89
C PRO A 71 -3.19 -11.12 -14.59
N GLU A 72 -3.39 -12.42 -14.40
CA GLU A 72 -2.52 -13.45 -15.00
C GLU A 72 -2.46 -13.37 -16.53
N TRP A 73 -3.57 -12.98 -17.17
CA TRP A 73 -3.69 -12.80 -18.61
C TRP A 73 -2.97 -11.55 -19.14
N ASP A 74 -2.54 -10.64 -18.26
CA ASP A 74 -1.74 -9.47 -18.60
C ASP A 74 -0.90 -8.99 -17.39
N ARG A 75 0.12 -9.76 -17.03
CA ARG A 75 1.08 -9.39 -15.95
C ARG A 75 1.98 -8.20 -16.32
N GLY A 76 1.78 -7.58 -17.48
CA GLY A 76 2.38 -6.30 -17.88
C GLY A 76 1.48 -5.10 -17.56
N ARG A 77 0.21 -5.32 -17.25
CA ARG A 77 -0.65 -4.34 -16.60
C ARG A 77 -0.45 -4.38 -15.09
N GLY A 78 -0.45 -3.18 -14.49
CA GLY A 78 -0.33 -3.01 -13.05
C GLY A 78 -1.51 -3.61 -12.28
N TRP A 79 -1.33 -3.70 -10.97
CA TRP A 79 -2.32 -4.30 -10.08
C TRP A 79 -3.55 -3.40 -9.86
N ARG A 80 -4.71 -4.04 -9.66
CA ARG A 80 -5.97 -3.37 -9.33
C ARG A 80 -6.67 -4.05 -8.15
N GLY A 81 -7.05 -3.25 -7.16
CA GLY A 81 -7.79 -3.75 -6.01
C GLY A 81 -7.77 -2.84 -4.80
N ASN A 82 -8.33 -3.38 -3.72
CA ASN A 82 -8.42 -2.73 -2.42
C ASN A 82 -7.34 -3.30 -1.48
N PHE A 83 -6.83 -2.48 -0.57
CA PHE A 83 -5.98 -2.91 0.54
C PHE A 83 -6.36 -2.16 1.81
N ARG A 84 -5.97 -2.70 2.96
CA ARG A 84 -6.40 -2.23 4.28
C ARG A 84 -5.24 -2.33 5.24
N ALA A 85 -5.24 -1.54 6.31
CA ALA A 85 -4.21 -1.58 7.34
C ALA A 85 -4.81 -2.03 8.66
N HIS A 86 -4.38 -3.19 9.17
CA HIS A 86 -4.86 -3.77 10.43
C HIS A 86 -3.75 -3.88 11.48
N ARG A 87 -4.15 -3.91 12.76
CA ARG A 87 -3.30 -4.10 13.94
C ARG A 87 -2.74 -5.51 14.00
N ASP A 88 -1.50 -5.61 14.46
CA ASP A 88 -0.90 -6.90 14.81
C ASP A 88 -1.70 -7.59 15.93
N GLY A 89 -2.09 -8.85 15.69
CA GLY A 89 -2.94 -9.62 16.59
C GLY A 89 -4.44 -9.29 16.60
N ALA A 90 -4.91 -8.29 15.85
CA ALA A 90 -6.35 -8.04 15.71
C ALA A 90 -7.02 -9.03 14.73
N PRO A 91 -8.27 -9.49 14.97
CA PRO A 91 -9.00 -10.29 14.00
C PRO A 91 -9.35 -9.45 12.76
N ARG A 92 -9.12 -10.02 11.57
CA ARG A 92 -9.25 -9.31 10.29
C ARG A 92 -10.67 -8.79 10.05
N GLU A 93 -11.67 -9.51 10.52
CA GLU A 93 -13.07 -9.14 10.39
C GLU A 93 -13.46 -7.85 11.15
N TYR A 94 -12.65 -7.37 12.09
CA TYR A 94 -12.97 -6.21 12.94
C TYR A 94 -12.13 -4.95 12.67
N ASP A 95 -10.94 -5.07 12.07
CA ASP A 95 -10.03 -3.93 11.83
C ASP A 95 -10.11 -3.35 10.40
N HIS A 96 -10.80 -4.03 9.49
CA HIS A 96 -10.70 -3.83 8.03
C HIS A 96 -11.72 -2.80 7.50
N ILE A 97 -11.80 -1.65 8.19
CA ILE A 97 -12.87 -0.66 8.00
C ILE A 97 -12.55 0.35 6.89
N VAL A 98 -11.33 0.91 6.87
CA VAL A 98 -10.89 1.83 5.81
C VAL A 98 -10.23 1.05 4.68
N TRP A 99 -10.67 1.29 3.45
CA TRP A 99 -10.08 0.70 2.24
C TRP A 99 -9.30 1.78 1.50
N GLY A 100 -8.06 1.48 1.10
CA GLY A 100 -7.42 2.18 -0.01
C GLY A 100 -7.68 1.38 -1.28
N GLU A 101 -8.17 2.00 -2.34
CA GLU A 101 -8.20 1.40 -3.68
C GLU A 101 -7.09 2.00 -4.55
N VAL A 102 -6.42 1.15 -5.35
CA VAL A 102 -5.58 1.59 -6.46
C VAL A 102 -5.86 0.79 -7.73
N CYS A 103 -5.57 1.44 -8.85
CA CYS A 103 -5.78 0.96 -10.20
C CYS A 103 -4.60 1.44 -11.04
N PHE A 104 -3.55 0.62 -11.14
CA PHE A 104 -2.37 0.93 -11.94
C PHE A 104 -2.59 0.51 -13.40
N HIS A 105 -2.25 1.40 -14.35
CA HIS A 105 -2.31 1.15 -15.80
C HIS A 105 -3.64 0.55 -16.32
N CYS A 106 -4.76 0.85 -15.65
CA CYS A 106 -5.99 0.08 -15.81
C CYS A 106 -6.93 0.60 -16.90
N ASP A 107 -6.72 1.83 -17.41
CA ASP A 107 -7.28 2.28 -18.68
C ASP A 107 -6.34 1.90 -19.82
N SER A 108 -6.79 1.03 -20.73
CA SER A 108 -6.00 0.61 -21.89
C SER A 108 -5.82 1.69 -22.96
N GLN A 109 -6.62 2.76 -22.93
CA GLN A 109 -6.47 3.92 -23.82
C GLN A 109 -5.53 4.98 -23.23
N HIS A 110 -5.39 4.99 -21.90
CA HIS A 110 -4.55 5.91 -21.13
C HIS A 110 -3.70 5.16 -20.09
N PRO A 111 -2.78 4.28 -20.51
CA PRO A 111 -1.96 3.48 -19.60
C PRO A 111 -1.03 4.34 -18.73
N GLU A 112 -0.79 5.61 -19.10
CA GLU A 112 -0.04 6.58 -18.30
C GLU A 112 -0.74 7.01 -17.01
N PHE A 113 -2.03 6.71 -16.84
CA PHE A 113 -2.80 7.08 -15.66
C PHE A 113 -2.98 5.94 -14.67
N ASN A 114 -2.73 6.27 -13.40
CA ASN A 114 -3.04 5.47 -12.24
C ASN A 114 -4.16 6.16 -11.45
N THR A 115 -5.10 5.40 -10.89
CA THR A 115 -6.15 5.96 -10.02
C THR A 115 -6.06 5.44 -8.60
N PHE A 116 -6.54 6.25 -7.65
CA PHE A 116 -6.50 5.95 -6.23
C PHE A 116 -7.59 6.65 -5.43
N ASP A 117 -8.01 6.04 -4.32
CA ASP A 117 -8.85 6.66 -3.30
C ASP A 117 -8.83 5.96 -1.93
N VAL A 118 -9.32 6.69 -0.93
CA VAL A 118 -9.63 6.20 0.42
C VAL A 118 -11.15 6.14 0.60
N SER A 119 -11.63 5.01 1.10
CA SER A 119 -13.05 4.71 1.28
C SER A 119 -13.35 4.24 2.70
N VAL A 120 -14.34 4.91 3.33
CA VAL A 120 -14.84 4.62 4.68
C VAL A 120 -16.33 4.25 4.67
N VAL A 121 -16.86 3.84 3.51
CA VAL A 121 -18.26 3.43 3.31
C VAL A 121 -18.69 2.30 4.29
N ARG A 122 -17.75 1.51 4.80
CA ARG A 122 -18.01 0.41 5.75
C ARG A 122 -18.36 0.88 7.16
N ASP A 123 -17.61 1.85 7.69
CA ASP A 123 -17.98 2.64 8.87
C ASP A 123 -17.29 4.01 8.77
N PRO A 124 -18.05 5.10 8.57
CA PRO A 124 -17.51 6.44 8.37
C PRO A 124 -17.01 7.11 9.65
N ASN A 125 -17.15 6.48 10.82
CA ASN A 125 -16.73 7.04 12.11
C ASN A 125 -15.37 6.51 12.57
N THR A 126 -14.81 5.50 11.89
CA THR A 126 -13.49 4.94 12.22
C THR A 126 -12.43 6.03 12.28
N GLN A 127 -11.49 5.85 13.21
CA GLN A 127 -10.33 6.72 13.44
C GLN A 127 -9.01 5.95 13.21
N GLU A 128 -9.07 4.65 12.91
CA GLU A 128 -7.90 3.80 12.69
C GLU A 128 -7.83 3.31 11.23
N GLY A 129 -6.62 3.23 10.69
CA GLY A 129 -6.34 2.62 9.39
C GLY A 129 -5.67 3.58 8.41
N ILE A 130 -5.99 3.46 7.13
CA ILE A 130 -5.48 4.32 6.05
C ILE A 130 -6.15 5.68 6.17
N HIS A 131 -5.37 6.74 6.40
CA HIS A 131 -5.88 8.10 6.54
C HIS A 131 -5.69 8.92 5.27
N TRP A 132 -4.58 8.76 4.55
CA TRP A 132 -4.32 9.54 3.34
C TRP A 132 -3.72 8.70 2.23
N MET A 133 -4.08 9.04 1.00
CA MET A 133 -3.40 8.59 -0.21
C MET A 133 -3.11 9.77 -1.13
N TYR A 134 -1.90 9.81 -1.68
CA TYR A 134 -1.44 10.86 -2.60
C TYR A 134 -0.18 10.42 -3.37
N PRO A 135 0.02 10.86 -4.63
CA PRO A 135 1.20 10.50 -5.40
C PRO A 135 2.46 11.23 -4.94
N ARG A 136 3.62 10.60 -5.15
CA ARG A 136 4.93 11.23 -4.99
C ARG A 136 5.26 12.10 -6.19
N GLY A 137 5.38 13.41 -5.98
CA GLY A 137 5.86 14.33 -7.02
C GLY A 137 4.78 14.86 -7.98
N ASP A 138 3.52 14.42 -7.84
CA ASP A 138 2.37 14.96 -8.58
C ASP A 138 1.35 15.63 -7.63
N PRO A 139 1.65 16.82 -7.08
CA PRO A 139 0.71 17.54 -6.21
C PRO A 139 -0.56 18.00 -6.93
N GLY A 140 -0.63 17.90 -8.27
CA GLY A 140 -1.79 18.29 -9.08
C GLY A 140 -2.95 17.30 -8.99
N ALA A 141 -2.66 16.01 -8.77
CA ALA A 141 -3.67 14.96 -8.57
C ALA A 141 -4.50 15.14 -7.28
N GLY A 142 -3.99 15.90 -6.31
CA GLY A 142 -4.61 16.09 -5.00
C GLY A 142 -4.40 14.92 -4.04
N LEU A 143 -5.26 14.88 -3.02
CA LEU A 143 -5.25 13.89 -1.93
C LEU A 143 -6.61 13.18 -1.86
N SER A 144 -6.61 11.93 -1.39
CA SER A 144 -7.80 11.24 -0.90
C SER A 144 -7.62 10.81 0.55
N GLY A 145 -8.71 10.76 1.31
CA GLY A 145 -8.70 10.52 2.76
C GLY A 145 -8.70 11.80 3.62
N CYS A 146 -8.49 11.65 4.92
CA CYS A 146 -8.37 12.73 5.91
C CYS A 146 -7.83 12.23 7.26
N ASP A 147 -7.43 13.16 8.14
CA ASP A 147 -7.02 12.89 9.53
C ASP A 147 -8.19 12.49 10.46
N HIS A 148 -9.42 12.83 10.09
CA HIS A 148 -10.63 12.52 10.85
C HIS A 148 -11.78 12.25 9.87
N PHE A 149 -12.32 11.03 9.91
CA PHE A 149 -13.48 10.65 9.12
C PHE A 149 -14.80 11.02 9.83
N PRO A 150 -15.88 11.31 9.07
CA PRO A 150 -15.95 11.44 7.61
C PRO A 150 -15.47 12.81 7.10
N CYS A 151 -15.06 12.88 5.82
CA CYS A 151 -14.61 14.12 5.18
C CYS A 151 -14.96 14.19 3.68
N SER A 152 -14.79 15.38 3.10
CA SER A 152 -15.10 15.67 1.68
C SER A 152 -14.05 15.18 0.67
N THR A 153 -13.10 14.35 1.11
CA THR A 153 -11.96 13.85 0.32
C THR A 153 -11.86 12.31 0.33
N CYS A 154 -12.81 11.63 0.96
CA CYS A 154 -12.92 10.16 0.96
C CYS A 154 -14.31 9.71 0.50
N TYR A 155 -14.44 8.47 0.04
CA TYR A 155 -15.75 7.86 -0.20
C TYR A 155 -16.46 7.58 1.14
N VAL A 156 -17.57 8.28 1.38
CA VAL A 156 -18.47 8.03 2.52
C VAL A 156 -19.75 7.30 2.12
N ASN A 157 -20.12 7.34 0.84
CA ASN A 157 -21.25 6.62 0.25
C ASN A 157 -20.79 5.82 -0.98
N SER A 158 -21.44 4.69 -1.26
CA SER A 158 -21.21 3.90 -2.47
C SER A 158 -21.77 4.60 -3.72
N GLY A 159 -20.99 4.69 -4.80
CA GLY A 159 -21.37 5.32 -6.07
C GLY A 159 -20.92 6.78 -6.23
N ASP A 160 -20.11 7.27 -5.31
CA ASP A 160 -19.77 8.70 -5.15
C ASP A 160 -18.51 9.10 -5.95
N ASN A 161 -18.51 8.82 -7.26
CA ASN A 161 -17.32 8.70 -8.13
C ASN A 161 -16.38 9.92 -8.27
N TRP A 162 -16.64 11.04 -7.58
CA TRP A 162 -15.79 12.25 -7.56
C TRP A 162 -14.58 12.11 -6.62
N GLN A 163 -14.53 11.04 -5.82
CA GLN A 163 -13.47 10.85 -4.83
C GLN A 163 -12.25 10.07 -5.32
N THR A 164 -12.39 9.26 -6.38
CA THR A 164 -11.24 8.70 -7.09
C THR A 164 -10.41 9.82 -7.72
N LYS A 165 -9.11 9.81 -7.43
CA LYS A 165 -8.12 10.75 -8.00
C LYS A 165 -7.30 10.03 -9.07
N THR A 166 -6.75 10.80 -9.99
CA THR A 166 -5.94 10.30 -11.11
C THR A 166 -4.59 11.00 -11.10
N THR A 167 -3.52 10.23 -11.34
CA THR A 167 -2.13 10.71 -11.36
C THR A 167 -1.35 10.03 -12.48
N THR A 168 -0.23 10.65 -12.89
CA THR A 168 0.80 10.01 -13.76
C THR A 168 1.99 9.47 -12.97
N SER A 169 1.92 9.51 -11.63
CA SER A 169 2.94 8.93 -10.76
C SER A 169 2.72 7.42 -10.58
N ASN A 170 3.79 6.64 -10.73
CA ASN A 170 3.84 5.23 -10.35
C ASN A 170 4.07 5.05 -8.83
N ASP A 171 4.59 6.07 -8.14
CA ASP A 171 4.79 6.08 -6.69
C ASP A 171 3.56 6.72 -5.99
N ILE A 172 2.84 5.96 -5.16
CA ILE A 172 1.70 6.44 -4.36
C ILE A 172 2.00 6.26 -2.87
N TYR A 173 1.98 7.34 -2.10
CA TYR A 173 2.05 7.29 -0.65
C TYR A 173 0.71 6.88 -0.04
N VAL A 174 0.79 6.05 1.01
CA VAL A 174 -0.35 5.63 1.83
C VAL A 174 0.01 5.93 3.29
N GLU A 175 -0.66 6.89 3.93
CA GLU A 175 -0.44 7.15 5.36
C GLU A 175 -1.40 6.37 6.24
N ILE A 176 -0.86 5.73 7.27
CA ILE A 176 -1.59 4.90 8.22
C ILE A 176 -1.48 5.55 9.59
N ARG A 177 -2.62 5.83 10.22
CA ARG A 177 -2.71 6.60 11.47
C ARG A 177 -3.71 5.96 12.44
N ASN A 178 -3.61 6.42 13.68
CA ASN A 178 -4.63 6.29 14.70
C ASN A 178 -4.94 7.73 15.13
N SER A 179 -6.18 8.21 14.95
CA SER A 179 -6.66 9.46 15.56
C SER A 179 -7.24 9.24 16.96
#